data_AF-A0A1G3CV06-F1
#
_entry.id   AF-A0A1G3CV06-F1
#
_cell.length_a   1.000
_cell.length_b   1.000
_cell.length_c   1.000
_cell.angle_alpha   90.00
_cell.angle_beta   90.00
_cell.angle_gamma   90.00
#
_symmetry.space_group_name_H-M   'P 1'
#
loop_
_entity.id
_entity.type
_entity.pdbx_description
1 polymer ?
#
loop_
_entity_poly.entity_id
_entity_poly.type
_entity_poly.pdbx_seq_one_letter_code
_entity_poly.pdbx_strand_id
1 'polypeptide(L)'
;MGLFGYIVIYWGIVKSLCQFFQAELYKKQDVQSKSLDQIRLMLGKYLSFGLEIFIGKDIVTTILSPTWQEIERLGAIVAIRIVLNFFLNRDIKLLTTKEQ
;
A
#
# COMPACT_ATOMS: atom_id res chain seq x y z
N MET A 1 -5.16 27.48 -8.02
CA MET A 1 -5.92 26.53 -7.17
C MET A 1 -5.42 25.09 -7.28
N GLY A 2 -5.11 24.54 -8.46
CA GLY A 2 -4.62 23.15 -8.60
C GLY A 2 -3.26 22.82 -7.95
N LEU A 3 -2.33 23.78 -7.94
CA LEU A 3 -0.97 23.57 -7.39
C LEU A 3 -0.94 23.40 -5.86
N PHE A 4 -1.85 24.04 -5.14
CA PHE A 4 -1.96 23.92 -3.68
C PHE A 4 -2.41 22.52 -3.27
N GLY A 5 -3.37 21.94 -4.01
CA GLY A 5 -3.80 20.55 -3.81
C GLY A 5 -2.66 19.56 -4.02
N TYR A 6 -1.83 19.79 -5.04
CA TYR A 6 -0.64 18.98 -5.30
C TYR A 6 0.34 19.00 -4.12
N ILE A 7 0.64 20.18 -3.57
CA ILE A 7 1.57 20.32 -2.44
C ILE A 7 1.06 19.60 -1.20
N VAL A 8 -0.24 19.68 -0.90
CA VAL A 8 -0.85 19.01 0.26
C VAL A 8 -0.82 17.49 0.11
N ILE A 9 -1.20 16.97 -1.06
CA ILE A 9 -1.17 15.53 -1.35
C ILE A 9 0.28 15.01 -1.31
N TYR A 10 1.20 15.72 -1.94
CA TYR A 10 2.62 15.38 -1.96
C TYR A 10 3.20 15.35 -0.54
N TRP A 11 2.90 16.36 0.28
CA TRP A 11 3.37 16.42 1.67
C TRP A 11 2.78 15.30 2.53
N GLY A 12 1.50 14.96 2.35
CA GLY A 12 0.85 13.83 3.02
C GLY A 12 1.50 12.49 2.68
N ILE A 13 1.77 12.25 1.39
CA ILE A 13 2.45 11.05 0.90
C ILE A 13 3.85 10.95 1.53
N VAL A 14 4.65 12.01 1.48
CA VAL A 14 6.01 12.03 2.04
C VAL A 14 6.02 11.79 3.55
N LYS A 15 5.11 12.43 4.30
CA LYS A 15 5.03 12.27 5.76
C LYS A 15 4.63 10.84 6.14
N SER A 16 3.64 10.28 5.43
CA SER A 16 3.17 8.90 5.66
C SER A 16 4.25 7.88 5.31
N LEU A 17 5.00 8.13 4.23
CA LEU A 17 6.18 7.36 3.84
C LEU A 17 7.26 7.36 4.94
N CYS A 18 7.62 8.53 5.45
CA CYS A 18 8.61 8.66 6.51
C CYS A 18 8.18 7.97 7.81
N GLN A 19 6.91 8.09 8.19
CA GLN A 19 6.39 7.41 9.38
C GLN A 19 6.39 5.89 9.22
N PHE A 20 6.00 5.38 8.05
CA PHE A 20 6.03 3.95 7.75
C PHE A 20 7.46 3.40 7.77
N PHE A 21 8.40 4.07 7.11
CA PHE A 21 9.82 3.68 7.13
C PHE A 21 10.42 3.73 8.54
N GLN A 22 10.12 4.77 9.32
CA GLN A 22 10.59 4.84 10.72
C GLN A 22 9.98 3.73 11.57
N ALA A 23 8.68 3.44 11.46
CA ALA A 23 8.03 2.37 12.22
C ALA A 23 8.58 0.98 11.84
N GLU A 24 8.91 0.76 10.56
CA GLU A 24 9.48 -0.49 10.07
C GLU A 24 10.95 -0.67 10.46
N LEU A 25 11.75 0.42 10.46
CA LEU A 25 13.16 0.41 10.86
C LEU A 25 13.34 0.34 12.39
N TYR A 26 12.42 0.94 13.17
CA TYR A 26 12.46 0.86 14.63
C TYR A 26 11.94 -0.48 15.17
N LYS A 27 11.14 -1.22 14.40
CA LYS A 27 10.71 -2.57 14.76
C LYS A 27 11.85 -3.55 14.46
N LYS A 28 12.86 -3.48 15.34
CA LYS A 28 14.02 -4.36 15.40
C LYS A 28 13.55 -5.80 15.20
N GLN A 29 14.01 -6.34 14.08
CA GLN A 29 13.85 -7.71 13.65
C GLN A 29 14.20 -8.64 14.81
N ASP A 30 13.18 -9.24 15.44
CA ASP A 30 13.37 -10.37 16.34
C ASP A 30 13.71 -11.56 15.44
N VAL A 31 15.01 -11.71 15.17
CA VAL A 31 15.59 -12.77 14.35
C VAL A 31 15.66 -14.02 15.22
N GLN A 32 14.53 -14.67 15.48
CA GLN A 32 14.54 -16.07 15.88
C GLN A 32 13.38 -16.81 15.21
N SER A 33 13.76 -17.68 14.27
CA SER A 33 12.90 -18.58 13.49
C SER A 33 11.86 -17.91 12.58
N LYS A 34 12.30 -17.25 11.50
CA LYS A 34 11.36 -16.85 10.43
C LYS A 34 10.85 -18.09 9.70
N SER A 35 9.66 -18.57 10.06
CA SER A 35 8.88 -19.48 9.24
C SER A 35 8.61 -18.83 7.86
N LEU A 36 8.40 -19.65 6.82
CA LEU A 36 8.08 -19.15 5.47
C LEU A 36 6.87 -18.19 5.47
N ASP A 37 5.97 -18.34 6.44
CA ASP A 37 4.80 -17.48 6.63
C ASP A 37 5.17 -16.05 7.04
N GLN A 38 6.19 -15.86 7.88
CA GLN A 38 6.68 -14.52 8.22
C GLN A 38 7.32 -13.81 7.02
N ILE A 39 7.99 -14.56 6.14
CA ILE A 39 8.56 -14.01 4.90
C ILE A 39 7.43 -13.58 3.95
N ARG A 40 6.37 -14.39 3.81
CA ARG A 40 5.18 -14.04 3.01
C ARG A 40 4.44 -12.83 3.57
N LEU A 41 4.30 -12.73 4.90
CA LEU A 41 3.71 -11.58 5.58
C LEU A 41 4.49 -10.29 5.34
N MET A 42 5.82 -10.36 5.45
CA MET A 42 6.70 -9.22 5.21
C MET A 42 6.62 -8.78 3.74
N LEU A 43 6.69 -9.71 2.79
CA LEU A 43 6.46 -9.46 1.36
C LEU A 43 5.10 -8.82 1.09
N GLY A 44 4.04 -9.36 1.69
CA GLY A 44 2.69 -8.83 1.58
C GLY A 44 2.57 -7.38 2.05
N LYS A 45 3.23 -7.06 3.17
CA LYS A 45 3.27 -5.70 3.72
C LYS A 45 4.01 -4.72 2.81
N TYR A 46 5.19 -5.09 2.30
CA TYR A 46 5.92 -4.24 1.35
C TYR A 46 5.17 -4.07 0.02
N LEU A 47 4.51 -5.12 -0.46
CA LEU A 47 3.68 -5.05 -1.67
C LEU A 47 2.49 -4.09 -1.47
N SER A 48 1.79 -4.18 -0.34
CA SER A 48 0.69 -3.26 0.00
C SER A 48 1.16 -1.81 0.06
N PHE A 49 2.32 -1.57 0.65
CA PHE A 49 2.91 -0.23 0.76
C PHE A 49 3.34 0.36 -0.60
N GLY A 50 4.03 -0.43 -1.44
CA GLY A 50 4.37 -0.01 -2.79
C GLY A 50 3.13 0.30 -3.63
N LEU A 51 2.04 -0.43 -3.39
CA LEU A 51 0.75 -0.18 -4.03
C LEU A 51 0.19 1.18 -3.60
N GLU A 52 0.16 1.54 -2.32
CA GLU A 52 -0.28 2.87 -1.85
C GLU A 52 0.42 4.03 -2.58
N ILE A 53 1.72 3.91 -2.84
CA ILE A 53 2.49 4.89 -3.61
C ILE A 53 2.05 4.94 -5.08
N PHE A 54 1.76 3.79 -5.71
CA PHE A 54 1.23 3.77 -7.07
C PHE A 54 -0.13 4.47 -7.20
N ILE A 55 -1.03 4.34 -6.21
CA ILE A 55 -2.30 5.08 -6.21
C ILE A 55 -2.05 6.58 -6.14
N GLY A 56 -1.13 7.03 -5.27
CA GLY A 56 -0.78 8.44 -5.17
C GLY A 56 -0.29 9.02 -6.50
N LYS A 57 0.56 8.27 -7.20
CA LYS A 57 1.05 8.62 -8.55
C LYS A 57 -0.10 8.72 -9.56
N ASP A 58 -1.00 7.74 -9.58
CA ASP A 58 -2.08 7.69 -10.55
C ASP A 58 -3.13 8.78 -10.28
N ILE A 59 -3.47 9.06 -9.01
CA ILE A 59 -4.34 10.19 -8.62
C ILE A 59 -3.75 11.52 -9.08
N VAL A 60 -2.46 11.75 -8.81
CA VAL A 60 -1.77 12.97 -9.24
C VAL A 60 -1.80 13.12 -10.76
N THR A 61 -1.62 12.02 -11.51
CA THR A 61 -1.66 12.03 -12.97
C THR A 61 -3.05 12.39 -13.49
N THR A 62 -4.12 11.80 -12.92
CA THR A 62 -5.51 12.08 -13.30
C THR A 62 -5.93 13.53 -12.99
N ILE A 63 -5.40 14.14 -11.93
CA ILE A 63 -5.66 15.57 -11.62
C ILE A 63 -4.99 16.49 -12.66
N LEU A 64 -3.85 16.09 -13.22
CA LEU A 64 -3.10 16.88 -14.21
C LEU A 64 -3.67 16.74 -15.62
N SER A 65 -4.22 15.57 -15.96
CA SER A 65 -4.79 15.26 -17.28
C SER A 65 -6.12 14.50 -17.16
N PRO A 66 -7.22 15.17 -16.73
CA PRO A 66 -8.49 14.49 -16.55
C PRO A 66 -9.05 14.05 -17.91
N THR A 67 -8.83 12.79 -18.27
CA THR A 67 -9.44 12.13 -19.42
C THR A 67 -10.32 10.98 -18.94
N TRP A 68 -11.44 10.74 -19.62
CA TRP A 68 -12.35 9.66 -19.26
C TRP A 68 -11.67 8.28 -19.28
N GLN A 69 -10.70 8.07 -20.19
CA GLN A 69 -9.90 6.84 -20.23
C GLN A 69 -9.01 6.64 -18.99
N GLU A 70 -8.50 7.71 -18.38
CA GLU A 70 -7.66 7.61 -17.17
C GLU A 70 -8.48 7.23 -15.93
N ILE A 71 -9.72 7.72 -15.83
CA ILE A 71 -10.62 7.40 -14.72
C ILE A 71 -10.97 5.90 -14.71
N GLU A 72 -11.24 5.31 -15.88
CA GLU A 72 -11.51 3.88 -16.01
C GLU A 72 -10.29 3.03 -15.64
N ARG A 73 -9.10 3.43 -16.09
CA ARG A 73 -7.84 2.75 -15.75
C ARG A 73 -7.55 2.80 -14.25
N LEU A 74 -7.75 3.97 -13.63
CA LEU A 74 -7.60 4.14 -12.19
C LEU A 74 -8.59 3.25 -11.41
N GLY A 75 -9.85 3.19 -11.86
CA GLY A 75 -10.87 2.32 -11.28
C GLY A 75 -10.47 0.84 -11.31
N ALA A 76 -9.92 0.36 -12.44
CA ALA A 76 -9.45 -1.02 -12.57
C ALA A 76 -8.29 -1.33 -11.60
N ILE A 77 -7.33 -0.42 -11.45
CA ILE A 77 -6.18 -0.58 -10.53
C ILE A 77 -6.66 -0.64 -9.07
N VAL A 78 -7.61 0.22 -8.68
CA VAL A 78 -8.19 0.23 -7.33
C VAL A 78 -8.97 -1.07 -7.07
N ALA A 79 -9.75 -1.56 -8.03
CA ALA A 79 -10.50 -2.80 -7.90
C ALA A 79 -9.58 -4.03 -7.71
N ILE A 80 -8.53 -4.15 -8.54
CA ILE A 80 -7.53 -5.22 -8.43
C ILE A 80 -6.87 -5.20 -7.04
N ARG A 81 -6.56 -4.01 -6.52
CA ARG A 81 -6.00 -3.83 -5.18
C ARG A 81 -6.94 -4.29 -4.08
N ILE A 82 -8.21 -3.93 -4.14
CA ILE A 82 -9.20 -4.35 -3.14
C ILE A 82 -9.28 -5.88 -3.11
N VAL A 83 -9.33 -6.53 -4.28
CA VAL A 83 -9.36 -8.00 -4.39
C VAL A 83 -8.10 -8.64 -3.83
N LEU A 84 -6.91 -8.20 -4.26
CA LEU A 84 -5.63 -8.75 -3.78
C LEU A 84 -5.46 -8.56 -2.26
N ASN A 85 -5.74 -7.37 -1.75
CA ASN A 85 -5.57 -7.06 -0.34
C ASN A 85 -6.61 -7.81 0.52
N PHE A 86 -7.83 -7.99 0.01
CA PHE A 86 -8.84 -8.82 0.64
C PHE A 86 -8.41 -10.29 0.73
N PHE A 87 -7.87 -10.87 -0.36
CA PHE A 87 -7.37 -12.24 -0.37
C PHE A 87 -6.21 -12.43 0.59
N LEU A 88 -5.23 -11.54 0.53
CA LEU A 88 -4.04 -11.62 1.38
C LEU A 88 -4.39 -11.48 2.87
N ASN A 89 -5.23 -10.51 3.23
CA ASN A 89 -5.67 -10.32 4.61
C ASN A 89 -6.53 -11.50 5.11
N ARG A 90 -7.29 -12.13 4.20
CA ARG A 90 -8.07 -13.34 4.48
C ARG A 90 -7.16 -14.54 4.72
N ASP A 91 -6.15 -14.76 3.88
CA ASP A 91 -5.19 -15.86 4.03
C ASP A 91 -4.41 -15.73 5.35
N ILE A 92 -4.00 -14.53 5.72
CA ILE A 92 -3.35 -14.25 7.01
C ILE A 92 -4.28 -14.60 8.17
N LYS A 93 -5.54 -14.16 8.12
CA LYS A 93 -6.53 -14.44 9.18
C LYS A 93 -6.79 -15.94 9.34
N LEU A 94 -6.89 -16.66 8.23
CA LEU A 94 -7.09 -18.11 8.22
C LEU A 94 -5.91 -18.88 8.82
N LEU A 95 -4.68 -18.39 8.61
CA LEU A 95 -3.48 -18.99 9.20
C LEU A 95 -3.38 -18.73 10.71
N THR A 96 -3.77 -17.54 11.18
CA THR A 96 -3.78 -17.23 12.63
C THR A 96 -4.82 -18.00 13.44
N THR A 97 -5.84 -18.58 12.80
CA THR A 97 -6.91 -19.34 13.47
C THR A 97 -6.57 -20.82 13.67
N LYS A 98 -5.52 -21.36 13.02
CA LYS A 98 -5.11 -22.76 13.22
C LYS A 98 -4.21 -23.01 14.44
N GLU A 99 -3.80 -21.95 15.13
CA GLU A 99 -2.93 -22.00 16.32
C GLU A 99 -3.70 -21.73 17.64
N GLN A 100 -5.04 -21.71 17.62
CA GLN A 100 -5.87 -21.62 18.83
C GLN A 100 -6.70 -22.88 19.07
#